data_AF-A0A158NXH2-F1
#
_entry.id   AF-A0A158NXH2-F1
#
_cell.length_a   1.000
_cell.length_b   1.000
_cell.length_c   1.000
_cell.angle_alpha   90.00
_cell.angle_beta   90.00
_cell.angle_gamma   90.00
#
_symmetry.space_group_name_H-M   'P 1'
#
loop_
_entity.id
_entity.type
_entity.pdbx_description
1 polymer ?
#
loop_
_entity_poly.entity_id
_entity_poly.type
_entity_poly.pdbx_seq_one_letter_code
_entity_poly.pdbx_strand_id
1 'polypeptide(L)'
;EYYEELKNMVLQYDIVIDKLIIMDVQLTARNDDQYFVFEDVLYKTMLCFSRDSEILAPVTTDRSAGSQVIHAVLQGKPATLENTLVFPPSGVIPFHGFTMYATPFCYLYDDPCAMYYTFRAFYLRYWFRLHTVSSHEQGIVALCLLFERLLQCHEPQLWAHFKNIHIQPIKIIFKWLMRGFSGHLPPEQLLYLWDLILGYDSLEIIPLLAVTILSFRKENLLQVNTQQNVEAVLADLSSLKVMPLLQLALLKE
;
A
#
# COMPACT_ATOMS: atom_id res chain seq x y z
N GLU A 1 7.59 23.22 -13.46
CA GLU A 1 6.92 24.39 -12.86
C GLU A 1 6.06 23.95 -11.67
N TYR A 2 5.00 23.17 -11.88
CA TYR A 2 4.12 22.71 -10.80
C TYR A 2 4.84 21.99 -9.63
N TYR A 3 5.72 21.01 -9.89
CA TYR A 3 6.47 20.35 -8.81
C TYR A 3 7.33 21.32 -7.98
N GLU A 4 7.88 22.37 -8.58
CA GLU A 4 8.64 23.39 -7.84
C GLU A 4 7.74 24.26 -6.97
N GLU A 5 6.50 24.52 -7.39
CA GLU A 5 5.50 25.18 -6.54
C GLU A 5 5.17 24.33 -5.31
N LEU A 6 5.01 23.01 -5.47
CA LEU A 6 4.81 22.09 -4.36
C LEU A 6 5.99 22.11 -3.39
N LYS A 7 7.21 22.07 -3.91
CA LYS A 7 8.43 22.18 -3.09
C LYS A 7 8.48 23.51 -2.34
N ASN A 8 8.16 24.62 -2.99
CA ASN A 8 8.09 25.92 -2.35
C ASN A 8 7.06 25.94 -1.22
N MET A 9 5.89 25.31 -1.42
CA MET A 9 4.90 25.17 -0.35
C MET A 9 5.40 24.33 0.83
N VAL A 10 6.15 23.25 0.58
CA VAL A 10 6.78 22.45 1.65
C VAL A 10 7.78 23.30 2.45
N LEU A 11 8.58 24.13 1.78
CA LEU A 11 9.56 25.00 2.43
C LEU A 11 8.91 26.16 3.21
N GLN A 12 7.78 26.66 2.73
CA GLN A 12 7.11 27.82 3.30
C GLN A 12 6.18 27.47 4.48
N TYR A 13 5.54 26.30 4.45
CA TYR A 13 4.49 25.93 5.39
C TYR A 13 4.79 24.57 6.05
N ASP A 14 4.96 24.57 7.38
CA ASP A 14 4.98 23.34 8.20
C ASP A 14 3.54 22.91 8.51
N ILE A 15 3.19 21.67 8.18
CA ILE A 15 1.89 21.08 8.55
C ILE A 15 2.08 19.77 9.30
N VAL A 16 1.09 19.39 10.13
CA VAL A 16 1.15 18.17 10.95
C VAL A 16 1.47 16.90 10.14
N ILE A 17 1.01 16.85 8.88
CA ILE A 17 1.27 15.73 7.97
C ILE A 17 2.76 15.54 7.67
N ASP A 18 3.58 16.61 7.70
CA ASP A 18 5.03 16.49 7.49
C ASP A 18 5.66 15.65 8.59
N LYS A 19 5.25 15.88 9.84
CA LYS A 19 5.73 15.11 10.98
C LYS A 19 5.33 13.64 10.89
N LEU A 20 4.13 13.35 10.39
CA LEU A 20 3.68 11.98 10.16
C LEU A 20 4.49 11.29 9.06
N ILE A 21 4.75 11.98 7.94
CA ILE A 21 5.57 11.46 6.85
C ILE A 21 7.01 11.23 7.32
N ILE A 22 7.61 12.22 8.00
CA ILE A 22 8.98 12.12 8.51
C ILE A 22 9.11 10.95 9.47
N MET A 23 8.20 10.85 10.44
CA MET A 23 8.18 9.73 11.38
C MET A 23 7.98 8.39 10.68
N ASP A 24 7.14 8.33 9.65
CA ASP A 24 6.91 7.08 8.91
C ASP A 24 8.16 6.61 8.17
N VAL A 25 8.86 7.49 7.45
CA VAL A 25 10.14 7.17 6.79
C VAL A 25 11.17 6.69 7.82
N GLN A 26 11.27 7.38 8.96
CA GLN A 26 12.21 7.03 10.03
C GLN A 26 11.91 5.68 10.67
N LEU A 27 10.63 5.30 10.79
CA LEU A 27 10.23 4.01 11.35
C LEU A 27 10.27 2.87 10.33
N THR A 28 10.29 3.18 9.03
CA THR A 28 10.22 2.19 7.95
C THR A 28 11.49 2.20 7.11
N ALA A 29 11.51 2.92 5.98
CA ALA A 29 12.58 2.90 4.99
C ALA A 29 13.98 3.13 5.60
N ARG A 30 14.11 4.01 6.60
CA ARG A 30 15.39 4.29 7.26
C ARG A 30 15.98 3.09 8.00
N ASN A 31 15.14 2.21 8.54
CA ASN A 31 15.55 1.01 9.28
C ASN A 31 15.53 -0.25 8.41
N ASP A 32 15.38 -0.09 7.09
CA ASP A 32 15.31 -1.18 6.14
C ASP A 32 16.63 -1.25 5.35
N ASP A 33 17.29 -2.41 5.39
CA ASP A 33 18.59 -2.64 4.74
C ASP A 33 18.57 -2.39 3.23
N GLN A 34 17.39 -2.43 2.60
CA GLN A 34 17.22 -2.18 1.17
C GLN A 34 16.96 -0.70 0.89
N TYR A 35 16.24 0.00 1.76
CA TYR A 35 15.75 1.35 1.47
C TYR A 35 16.42 2.49 2.25
N PHE A 36 17.32 2.22 3.20
CA PHE A 36 17.89 3.23 4.11
C PHE A 36 18.58 4.40 3.40
N VAL A 37 19.07 4.21 2.17
CA VAL A 37 19.77 5.23 1.39
C VAL A 37 18.83 6.26 0.74
N PHE A 38 17.52 6.02 0.72
CA PHE A 38 16.55 6.83 -0.05
C PHE A 38 15.76 7.84 0.78
N GLU A 39 16.13 8.06 2.04
CA GLU A 39 15.43 8.96 2.97
C GLU A 39 15.16 10.35 2.36
N ASP A 40 16.18 10.99 1.80
CA ASP A 40 16.07 12.32 1.19
C ASP A 40 15.11 12.37 0.00
N VAL A 41 15.14 11.33 -0.84
CA VAL A 41 14.29 11.25 -2.03
C VAL A 41 12.84 11.04 -1.60
N LEU A 42 12.60 10.17 -0.62
CA LEU A 42 11.27 9.94 -0.05
C LEU A 42 10.67 11.21 0.54
N TYR A 43 11.44 12.02 1.28
CA TYR A 43 10.95 13.31 1.78
C TYR A 43 10.55 14.26 0.65
N LYS A 44 11.40 14.40 -0.37
CA LYS A 44 11.14 15.27 -1.52
C LYS A 44 9.89 14.84 -2.29
N THR A 45 9.58 13.56 -2.37
CA THR A 45 8.38 13.05 -3.04
C THR A 45 7.14 13.14 -2.15
N MET A 46 7.20 12.59 -0.94
CA MET A 46 6.03 12.41 -0.08
C MET A 46 5.53 13.72 0.52
N LEU A 47 6.43 14.65 0.88
CA LEU A 47 6.01 15.97 1.38
C LEU A 47 5.32 16.76 0.26
N CYS A 48 5.86 16.75 -0.96
CA CYS A 48 5.21 17.39 -2.12
C CYS A 48 3.85 16.75 -2.43
N PHE A 49 3.77 15.42 -2.38
CA PHE A 49 2.51 14.69 -2.54
C PHE A 49 1.45 15.14 -1.55
N SER A 50 1.80 15.39 -0.28
CA SER A 50 0.83 15.86 0.70
C SER A 50 0.23 17.25 0.38
N ARG A 51 0.97 18.10 -0.35
CA ARG A 51 0.60 19.47 -0.73
C ARG A 51 -0.18 19.57 -2.02
N ASP A 52 -0.15 18.53 -2.85
CA ASP A 52 -0.77 18.53 -4.16
C ASP A 52 -2.29 18.39 -4.06
N SER A 53 -3.00 19.51 -4.26
CA SER A 53 -4.46 19.58 -4.24
C SER A 53 -5.14 18.96 -5.45
N GLU A 54 -4.41 18.68 -6.55
CA GLU A 54 -4.95 17.98 -7.71
C GLU A 54 -5.20 16.48 -7.42
N ILE A 55 -4.65 15.94 -6.32
CA ILE A 55 -4.93 14.56 -5.86
C ILE A 55 -6.33 14.45 -5.26
N LEU A 56 -6.82 15.52 -4.63
CA LEU A 56 -8.04 15.51 -3.81
C LEU A 56 -9.26 15.04 -4.60
N ALA A 57 -9.50 15.63 -5.78
CA ALA A 57 -10.67 15.29 -6.57
C ALA A 57 -10.66 13.81 -7.02
N PRO A 58 -9.59 13.27 -7.63
CA PRO A 58 -9.49 11.85 -7.95
C PRO A 58 -9.78 10.89 -6.78
N VAL A 59 -9.26 11.18 -5.59
CA VAL A 59 -9.42 10.27 -4.43
C VAL A 59 -10.78 10.39 -3.73
N THR A 60 -11.53 11.48 -3.96
CA THR A 60 -12.84 11.73 -3.32
C THR A 60 -14.03 11.56 -4.26
N THR A 61 -13.82 11.70 -5.57
CA THR A 61 -14.89 11.60 -6.57
C THR A 61 -15.21 10.16 -6.96
N ASP A 62 -14.42 9.20 -6.48
CA ASP A 62 -14.76 7.79 -6.61
C ASP A 62 -16.07 7.50 -5.87
N ARG A 63 -17.15 7.38 -6.62
CA ARG A 63 -18.52 7.18 -6.11
C ARG A 63 -18.65 5.90 -5.27
N SER A 64 -17.72 4.97 -5.42
CA SER A 64 -17.70 3.74 -4.63
C SER A 64 -17.14 3.96 -3.22
N ALA A 65 -16.39 5.02 -2.98
CA ALA A 65 -15.82 5.39 -1.69
C ALA A 65 -16.71 6.44 -1.00
N GLY A 66 -16.93 6.29 0.31
CA GLY A 66 -17.47 7.41 1.10
C GLY A 66 -16.40 8.49 1.22
N SER A 67 -16.71 9.74 0.88
CA SER A 67 -15.77 10.88 1.04
C SER A 67 -15.29 10.99 2.48
N GLN A 68 -14.09 10.49 2.77
CA GLN A 68 -13.44 10.62 4.08
C GLN A 68 -12.33 11.66 4.01
N VAL A 69 -12.72 12.92 3.94
CA VAL A 69 -11.80 14.05 4.03
C VAL A 69 -11.90 14.69 5.40
N ILE A 70 -10.78 15.16 5.93
CA ILE A 70 -10.78 16.02 7.11
C ILE A 70 -11.02 17.45 6.64
N HIS A 71 -12.00 18.10 7.25
CA HIS A 71 -12.23 19.53 7.11
C HIS A 71 -11.53 20.27 8.25
N ALA A 72 -10.62 21.18 7.91
CA ALA A 72 -9.89 22.02 8.85
C ALA A 72 -10.34 23.47 8.73
N VAL A 73 -10.50 24.15 9.87
CA VAL A 73 -10.82 25.58 9.92
C VAL A 73 -9.52 26.38 9.96
N LEU A 74 -9.44 27.44 9.15
CA LEU A 74 -8.31 28.36 9.14
C LEU A 74 -8.06 28.95 10.54
N GLN A 75 -6.79 28.91 10.97
CA GLN A 75 -6.41 29.36 12.30
C GLN A 75 -6.82 30.82 12.54
N GLY A 76 -7.48 31.08 13.67
CA GLY A 76 -7.95 32.41 14.05
C GLY A 76 -9.20 32.90 13.32
N LYS A 77 -9.82 32.07 12.47
CA LYS A 77 -11.07 32.38 11.77
C LYS A 77 -12.27 31.61 12.34
N PRO A 78 -13.49 32.14 12.23
CA PRO A 78 -14.69 31.42 12.64
C PRO A 78 -14.93 30.20 11.73
N ALA A 79 -15.53 29.14 12.30
CA ALA A 79 -15.89 27.91 11.59
C ALA A 79 -17.08 28.12 10.64
N THR A 80 -16.84 28.86 9.55
CA THR A 80 -17.76 29.06 8.43
C THR A 80 -17.32 28.22 7.24
N LEU A 81 -18.22 27.97 6.29
CA LEU A 81 -17.92 27.20 5.08
C LEU A 81 -16.74 27.81 4.30
N GLU A 82 -16.66 29.13 4.22
CA GLU A 82 -15.58 29.88 3.54
C GLU A 82 -14.21 29.73 4.21
N ASN A 83 -14.19 29.43 5.51
CA ASN A 83 -12.97 29.28 6.30
C ASN A 83 -12.61 27.81 6.54
N THR A 84 -13.35 26.88 5.93
CA THR A 84 -13.17 25.45 6.08
C THR A 84 -12.57 24.86 4.81
N LEU A 85 -11.41 24.24 4.92
CA LEU A 85 -10.67 23.64 3.80
C LEU A 85 -10.49 22.14 4.04
N VAL A 86 -10.25 21.38 2.97
CA VAL A 86 -9.81 19.99 3.12
C VAL A 86 -8.35 19.94 3.55
N PHE A 87 -8.04 19.06 4.49
CA PHE A 87 -6.70 18.89 5.04
C PHE A 87 -6.31 17.39 5.11
N PRO A 88 -5.10 17.00 4.68
CA PRO A 88 -4.12 17.81 3.94
C PRO A 88 -4.66 18.27 2.57
N PRO A 89 -3.96 19.18 1.88
CA PRO A 89 -4.36 19.61 0.53
C PRO A 89 -4.64 18.46 -0.43
N SER A 90 -3.86 17.38 -0.37
CA SER A 90 -4.08 16.15 -1.16
C SER A 90 -5.31 15.33 -0.78
N GLY A 91 -5.91 15.57 0.38
CA GLY A 91 -7.00 14.75 0.93
C GLY A 91 -6.55 13.39 1.46
N VAL A 92 -5.26 13.05 1.43
CA VAL A 92 -4.73 11.75 1.84
C VAL A 92 -4.06 11.83 3.20
N ILE A 93 -4.60 11.10 4.18
CA ILE A 93 -4.02 11.01 5.53
C ILE A 93 -3.04 9.84 5.55
N PRO A 94 -1.74 10.07 5.85
CA PRO A 94 -0.77 8.99 5.92
C PRO A 94 -1.05 8.08 7.12
N PHE A 95 -0.77 6.80 6.93
CA PHE A 95 -0.76 5.77 7.97
C PHE A 95 0.64 5.14 8.06
N HIS A 96 0.87 4.28 9.06
CA HIS A 96 2.16 3.63 9.21
C HIS A 96 2.47 2.67 8.04
N GLY A 97 3.59 2.91 7.35
CA GLY A 97 3.99 2.24 6.12
C GLY A 97 3.42 2.86 4.85
N PHE A 98 2.82 4.06 4.93
CA PHE A 98 2.32 4.78 3.75
C PHE A 98 3.45 5.19 2.81
N THR A 99 4.57 5.65 3.37
CA THR A 99 5.75 6.07 2.58
C THR A 99 6.39 4.90 1.83
N MET A 100 6.14 3.65 2.25
CA MET A 100 6.59 2.46 1.55
C MET A 100 5.98 2.33 0.15
N TYR A 101 4.85 2.95 -0.18
CA TYR A 101 4.38 2.94 -1.57
C TYR A 101 5.34 3.66 -2.53
N ALA A 102 6.16 4.59 -2.03
CA ALA A 102 7.11 5.33 -2.86
C ALA A 102 8.48 4.64 -2.97
N THR A 103 8.84 3.78 -2.02
CA THR A 103 10.21 3.24 -1.92
C THR A 103 10.71 2.46 -3.13
N PRO A 104 9.90 1.67 -3.86
CA PRO A 104 10.42 0.92 -5.01
C PRO A 104 10.75 1.83 -6.19
N PHE A 105 10.06 2.98 -6.30
CA PHE A 105 10.34 3.97 -7.34
C PHE A 105 11.71 4.64 -7.17
N CYS A 106 12.27 4.64 -5.96
CA CYS A 106 13.62 5.15 -5.71
C CYS A 106 14.71 4.36 -6.45
N TYR A 107 14.45 3.10 -6.82
CA TYR A 107 15.36 2.31 -7.65
C TYR A 107 15.20 2.58 -9.16
N LEU A 108 14.13 3.27 -9.55
CA LEU A 108 13.80 3.55 -10.96
C LEU A 108 14.16 4.98 -11.38
N TYR A 109 14.17 5.91 -10.43
CA TYR A 109 14.34 7.34 -10.71
C TYR A 109 15.35 7.99 -9.78
N ASP A 110 16.37 8.61 -10.36
CA ASP A 110 17.31 9.47 -9.64
C ASP A 110 16.74 10.89 -9.40
N ASP A 111 15.88 11.35 -10.31
CA ASP A 111 15.25 12.68 -10.24
C ASP A 111 13.95 12.65 -9.42
N PRO A 112 13.86 13.41 -8.31
CA PRO A 112 12.66 13.46 -7.47
C PRO A 112 11.42 13.97 -8.19
N CYS A 113 11.56 14.84 -9.20
CA CYS A 113 10.44 15.35 -9.97
C CYS A 113 9.79 14.24 -10.81
N ALA A 114 10.60 13.52 -11.60
CA ALA A 114 10.16 12.35 -12.37
C ALA A 114 9.57 11.25 -11.47
N MET A 115 10.22 10.99 -10.33
CA MET A 115 9.71 10.03 -9.34
C MET A 115 8.34 10.45 -8.81
N TYR A 116 8.17 11.73 -8.44
CA TYR A 116 6.91 12.24 -7.89
C TYR A 116 5.75 12.08 -8.87
N TYR A 117 5.92 12.45 -10.15
CA TYR A 117 4.85 12.31 -11.13
C TYR A 117 4.50 10.85 -11.39
N THR A 118 5.50 9.96 -11.42
CA THR A 118 5.28 8.52 -11.59
C THR A 118 4.54 7.94 -10.39
N PHE A 119 5.00 8.25 -9.17
CA PHE A 119 4.35 7.84 -7.93
C PHE A 119 2.90 8.34 -7.88
N ARG A 120 2.66 9.63 -8.15
CA ARG A 120 1.32 10.23 -8.18
C ARG A 120 0.41 9.49 -9.14
N ALA A 121 0.86 9.25 -10.37
CA ALA A 121 0.07 8.54 -11.37
C ALA A 121 -0.27 7.11 -10.94
N PHE A 122 0.71 6.37 -10.41
CA PHE A 122 0.51 5.01 -9.94
C PHE A 122 -0.46 4.97 -8.74
N TYR A 123 -0.25 5.86 -7.77
CA TYR A 123 -1.08 5.94 -6.57
C TYR A 123 -2.55 6.23 -6.92
N LEU A 124 -2.78 7.21 -7.80
CA LEU A 124 -4.13 7.61 -8.23
C LEU A 124 -4.82 6.55 -9.08
N ARG A 125 -4.07 5.67 -9.76
CA ARG A 125 -4.65 4.57 -10.51
C ARG A 125 -5.01 3.39 -9.61
N TYR A 126 -4.17 3.10 -8.62
CA TYR A 126 -4.18 1.84 -7.89
C TYR A 126 -4.25 2.00 -6.36
N TRP A 127 -3.26 2.64 -5.74
CA TRP A 127 -3.02 2.53 -4.29
C TRP A 127 -4.05 3.21 -3.41
N PHE A 128 -4.66 4.31 -3.87
CA PHE A 128 -5.69 4.98 -3.06
C PHE A 128 -6.84 4.02 -2.70
N ARG A 129 -7.10 3.01 -3.54
CA ARG A 129 -8.14 1.98 -3.34
C ARG A 129 -7.79 0.95 -2.26
N LEU A 130 -6.51 0.79 -1.94
CA LEU A 130 -6.03 -0.23 -1.00
C LEU A 130 -6.19 0.16 0.47
N HIS A 131 -6.47 1.43 0.74
CA HIS A 131 -6.70 1.94 2.10
C HIS A 131 -7.95 2.81 2.18
N THR A 132 -8.86 2.68 1.20
CA THR A 132 -10.15 3.34 1.18
C THR A 132 -11.25 2.29 1.17
N VAL A 133 -12.17 2.38 2.13
CA VAL A 133 -13.34 1.50 2.17
C VAL A 133 -14.30 1.94 1.07
N SER A 134 -14.47 1.08 0.07
CA SER A 134 -15.32 1.32 -1.08
C SER A 134 -15.97 0.03 -1.59
N SER A 135 -17.00 0.17 -2.42
CA SER A 135 -17.62 -0.95 -3.15
C SER A 135 -16.92 -1.30 -4.47
N HIS A 136 -15.77 -0.68 -4.77
CA HIS A 136 -15.02 -0.93 -6.01
C HIS A 136 -14.49 -2.38 -6.06
N GLU A 137 -14.54 -3.02 -7.22
CA GLU A 137 -14.08 -4.40 -7.41
C GLU A 137 -12.56 -4.57 -7.20
N GLN A 138 -11.81 -3.50 -7.50
CA GLN A 138 -10.37 -3.41 -7.21
C GLN A 138 -10.05 -2.75 -5.85
N GLY A 139 -11.07 -2.51 -5.01
CA GLY A 139 -10.91 -1.92 -3.67
C GLY A 139 -10.48 -2.95 -2.63
N ILE A 140 -9.89 -2.48 -1.52
CA ILE A 140 -9.34 -3.38 -0.48
C ILE A 140 -10.35 -4.42 0.03
N VAL A 141 -11.62 -4.05 0.18
CA VAL A 141 -12.68 -4.97 0.65
C VAL A 141 -12.91 -6.10 -0.35
N ALA A 142 -12.99 -5.77 -1.65
CA ALA A 142 -13.17 -6.76 -2.70
C ALA A 142 -11.95 -7.67 -2.85
N LEU A 143 -10.73 -7.12 -2.72
CA LEU A 143 -9.49 -7.91 -2.74
C LEU A 143 -9.37 -8.85 -1.54
N CYS A 144 -9.79 -8.43 -0.34
CA CYS A 144 -9.88 -9.30 0.83
C CYS A 144 -10.84 -10.48 0.59
N LEU A 145 -12.01 -10.20 -0.01
CA LEU A 145 -12.98 -11.24 -0.35
C LEU A 145 -12.45 -12.19 -1.42
N LEU A 146 -11.75 -11.66 -2.43
CA LEU A 146 -11.09 -12.47 -3.46
C LEU A 146 -10.04 -13.40 -2.84
N PHE A 147 -9.21 -12.88 -1.92
CA PHE A 147 -8.24 -13.69 -1.17
C PHE A 147 -8.93 -14.86 -0.45
N GLU A 148 -10.00 -14.60 0.31
CA GLU A 148 -10.69 -15.67 1.05
C GLU A 148 -11.31 -16.72 0.13
N ARG A 149 -11.92 -16.29 -0.98
CA ARG A 149 -12.48 -17.20 -1.99
C ARG A 149 -11.39 -18.07 -2.63
N LEU A 150 -10.29 -17.46 -3.05
CA LEU A 150 -9.17 -18.16 -3.66
C LEU A 150 -8.58 -19.19 -2.68
N LEU A 151 -8.38 -18.82 -1.42
CA LEU A 151 -7.87 -19.73 -0.38
C LEU A 151 -8.84 -20.90 -0.13
N GLN A 152 -10.14 -20.61 0.00
CA GLN A 152 -11.15 -21.64 0.23
C GLN A 152 -11.25 -22.62 -0.94
N CYS A 153 -11.19 -22.13 -2.18
CA CYS A 153 -11.36 -22.94 -3.38
C CYS A 153 -10.11 -23.79 -3.68
N HIS A 154 -8.91 -23.21 -3.59
CA HIS A 154 -7.68 -23.84 -4.07
C HIS A 154 -6.89 -24.52 -2.94
N GLU A 155 -7.08 -24.12 -1.68
CA GLU A 155 -6.42 -24.73 -0.53
C GLU A 155 -7.43 -25.09 0.59
N PRO A 156 -8.43 -25.95 0.30
CA PRO A 156 -9.48 -26.29 1.25
C PRO A 156 -8.96 -26.93 2.54
N GLN A 157 -7.82 -27.63 2.48
CA GLN A 157 -7.14 -28.20 3.65
C GLN A 157 -6.60 -27.10 4.58
N LEU A 158 -5.91 -26.09 4.04
CA LEU A 158 -5.45 -24.95 4.83
C LEU A 158 -6.64 -24.16 5.40
N TRP A 159 -7.67 -23.94 4.58
CA TRP A 159 -8.90 -23.28 5.02
C TRP A 159 -9.56 -23.99 6.20
N ALA A 160 -9.71 -25.33 6.12
CA ALA A 160 -10.25 -26.14 7.20
C ALA A 160 -9.37 -26.09 8.45
N HIS A 161 -8.04 -26.16 8.28
CA HIS A 161 -7.08 -26.04 9.37
C HIS A 161 -7.23 -24.71 10.12
N PHE A 162 -7.21 -23.59 9.40
CA PHE A 162 -7.40 -22.26 10.00
C PHE A 162 -8.73 -22.12 10.74
N LYS A 163 -9.81 -22.70 10.20
CA LYS A 163 -11.11 -22.75 10.89
C LYS A 163 -11.05 -23.54 12.19
N ASN A 164 -10.39 -24.71 12.19
CA ASN A 164 -10.29 -25.58 13.37
C ASN A 164 -9.48 -24.93 14.50
N ILE A 165 -8.46 -24.14 14.17
CA ILE A 165 -7.64 -23.40 15.14
C ILE A 165 -8.16 -21.98 15.40
N HIS A 166 -9.33 -21.62 14.86
CA HIS A 166 -9.99 -20.31 15.02
C HIS A 166 -9.15 -19.09 14.59
N ILE A 167 -8.31 -19.26 13.56
CA ILE A 167 -7.50 -18.18 12.98
C ILE A 167 -8.15 -17.68 11.70
N GLN A 168 -8.20 -16.36 11.53
CA GLN A 168 -8.66 -15.72 10.30
C GLN A 168 -7.45 -15.33 9.44
N PRO A 169 -7.16 -16.04 8.33
CA PRO A 169 -5.93 -15.81 7.54
C PRO A 169 -5.82 -14.38 7.02
N ILE A 170 -6.96 -13.76 6.69
CA ILE A 170 -7.01 -12.39 6.21
C ILE A 170 -6.39 -11.40 7.20
N LYS A 171 -6.56 -11.60 8.52
CA LYS A 171 -5.98 -10.70 9.54
C LYS A 171 -4.46 -10.73 9.55
N ILE A 172 -3.87 -11.88 9.21
CA ILE A 172 -2.42 -12.08 9.18
C ILE A 172 -1.83 -11.39 7.94
N ILE A 173 -2.45 -11.60 6.78
CA ILE A 173 -1.92 -11.10 5.49
C ILE A 173 -2.44 -9.72 5.10
N PHE A 174 -3.34 -9.11 5.88
CA PHE A 174 -3.99 -7.84 5.52
C PHE A 174 -2.98 -6.75 5.14
N LYS A 175 -1.86 -6.65 5.86
CA LYS A 175 -0.80 -5.69 5.58
C LYS A 175 -0.10 -5.92 4.24
N TRP A 176 -0.12 -7.14 3.70
CA TRP A 176 0.38 -7.42 2.35
C TRP A 176 -0.56 -6.84 1.31
N LEU A 177 -1.86 -7.09 1.45
CA LEU A 177 -2.87 -6.58 0.51
C LEU A 177 -2.94 -5.06 0.55
N MET A 178 -3.04 -4.49 1.75
CA MET A 178 -3.13 -3.04 1.94
C MET A 178 -1.91 -2.34 1.33
N ARG A 179 -0.69 -2.87 1.50
CA ARG A 179 0.54 -2.22 0.99
C ARG A 179 0.98 -2.68 -0.39
N GLY A 180 0.18 -3.50 -1.09
CA GLY A 180 0.59 -4.08 -2.37
C GLY A 180 1.96 -4.78 -2.29
N PHE A 181 2.20 -5.47 -1.17
CA PHE A 181 3.49 -6.09 -0.76
C PHE A 181 4.67 -5.14 -0.52
N SER A 182 4.49 -3.82 -0.57
CA SER A 182 5.58 -2.91 -0.24
C SER A 182 6.02 -3.03 1.22
N GLY A 183 7.34 -3.05 1.42
CA GLY A 183 7.99 -3.32 2.69
C GLY A 183 7.88 -4.77 3.16
N HIS A 184 7.49 -5.70 2.29
CA HIS A 184 7.45 -7.13 2.60
C HIS A 184 8.26 -7.96 1.61
N LEU A 185 8.27 -7.60 0.32
CA LEU A 185 9.08 -8.24 -0.71
C LEU A 185 10.38 -7.45 -0.98
N PRO A 186 11.46 -8.13 -1.40
CA PRO A 186 12.63 -7.46 -1.95
C PRO A 186 12.27 -6.58 -3.16
N PRO A 187 12.94 -5.43 -3.38
CA PRO A 187 12.57 -4.44 -4.38
C PRO A 187 12.41 -5.03 -5.78
N GLU A 188 13.35 -5.86 -6.21
CA GLU A 188 13.29 -6.53 -7.51
C GLU A 188 12.00 -7.37 -7.66
N GLN A 189 11.68 -8.17 -6.64
CA GLN A 189 10.50 -9.05 -6.66
C GLN A 189 9.19 -8.25 -6.58
N LEU A 190 9.21 -7.15 -5.83
CA LEU A 190 8.10 -6.21 -5.72
C LEU A 190 7.85 -5.50 -7.05
N LEU A 191 8.90 -5.06 -7.74
CA LEU A 191 8.78 -4.43 -9.05
C LEU A 191 8.22 -5.41 -10.10
N TYR A 192 8.60 -6.69 -10.08
CA TYR A 192 7.95 -7.70 -10.93
C TYR A 192 6.46 -7.84 -10.65
N LEU A 193 6.03 -7.80 -9.38
CA LEU A 193 4.61 -7.82 -9.04
C LEU A 193 3.89 -6.58 -9.60
N TRP A 194 4.52 -5.40 -9.48
CA TRP A 194 3.93 -4.15 -9.94
C TRP A 194 3.90 -4.02 -11.47
N ASP A 195 4.86 -4.61 -12.17
CA ASP A 195 4.83 -4.76 -13.63
C ASP A 195 3.61 -5.59 -14.08
N LEU A 196 3.24 -6.64 -13.33
CA LEU A 196 2.02 -7.40 -13.60
C LEU A 196 0.76 -6.58 -13.33
N ILE A 197 0.75 -5.75 -12.27
CA ILE A 197 -0.37 -4.83 -12.01
C ILE A 197 -0.55 -3.88 -13.20
N LEU A 198 0.54 -3.32 -13.73
CA LEU A 198 0.51 -2.45 -14.91
C LEU A 198 0.10 -3.21 -16.17
N GLY A 199 0.65 -4.40 -16.39
CA GLY A 199 0.42 -5.21 -17.58
C GLY A 199 -1.02 -5.72 -17.70
N TYR A 200 -1.64 -6.09 -16.57
CA TYR A 200 -3.04 -6.52 -16.52
C TYR A 200 -4.02 -5.38 -16.18
N ASP A 201 -3.51 -4.22 -15.79
CA ASP A 201 -4.29 -3.12 -15.23
C ASP A 201 -5.22 -3.56 -14.08
N SER A 202 -4.72 -4.41 -13.19
CA SER A 202 -5.52 -5.09 -12.16
C SER A 202 -4.76 -5.32 -10.87
N LEU A 203 -5.47 -5.16 -9.74
CA LEU A 203 -4.98 -5.41 -8.39
C LEU A 203 -5.23 -6.84 -7.91
N GLU A 204 -5.93 -7.67 -8.70
CA GLU A 204 -6.26 -9.06 -8.35
C GLU A 204 -5.02 -9.96 -8.22
N ILE A 205 -3.90 -9.57 -8.83
CA ILE A 205 -2.63 -10.27 -8.69
C ILE A 205 -2.10 -10.26 -7.25
N ILE A 206 -2.48 -9.24 -6.45
CA ILE A 206 -2.09 -9.11 -5.05
C ILE A 206 -2.68 -10.23 -4.17
N PRO A 207 -4.01 -10.43 -4.10
CA PRO A 207 -4.58 -11.55 -3.35
C PRO A 207 -4.20 -12.91 -3.96
N LEU A 208 -4.00 -13.01 -5.27
CA LEU A 208 -3.49 -14.23 -5.89
C LEU A 208 -2.12 -14.60 -5.32
N LEU A 209 -1.15 -13.68 -5.35
CA LEU A 209 0.18 -13.93 -4.78
C LEU A 209 0.09 -14.30 -3.30
N ALA A 210 -0.75 -13.62 -2.51
CA ALA A 210 -0.93 -13.94 -1.08
C ALA A 210 -1.37 -15.39 -0.87
N VAL A 211 -2.35 -15.89 -1.62
CA VAL A 211 -2.79 -17.29 -1.55
C VAL A 211 -1.70 -18.24 -2.01
N THR A 212 -0.96 -17.89 -3.07
CA THR A 212 0.16 -18.70 -3.56
C THR A 212 1.27 -18.85 -2.51
N ILE A 213 1.57 -17.80 -1.75
CA ILE A 213 2.55 -17.86 -0.64
C ILE A 213 2.07 -18.81 0.45
N LEU A 214 0.78 -18.76 0.82
CA LEU A 214 0.19 -19.69 1.79
C LEU A 214 0.25 -21.14 1.27
N SER A 215 -0.10 -21.36 0.01
CA SER A 215 0.01 -22.67 -0.66
C SER A 215 1.45 -23.19 -0.65
N PHE A 216 2.43 -22.32 -0.95
CA PHE A 216 3.84 -22.67 -0.94
C PHE A 216 4.36 -23.05 0.46
N ARG A 217 3.80 -22.43 1.52
CA ARG A 217 4.16 -22.69 2.92
C ARG A 217 3.25 -23.73 3.59
N LYS A 218 2.40 -24.42 2.82
CA LYS A 218 1.30 -25.26 3.32
C LYS A 218 1.71 -26.28 4.38
N GLU A 219 2.74 -27.08 4.10
CA GLU A 219 3.16 -28.16 5.01
C GLU A 219 3.56 -27.61 6.39
N ASN A 220 4.25 -26.46 6.43
CA ASN A 220 4.61 -25.80 7.69
C ASN A 220 3.39 -25.20 8.38
N LEU A 221 2.46 -24.61 7.62
CA LEU A 221 1.23 -24.03 8.16
C LEU A 221 0.31 -25.08 8.81
N LEU A 222 0.24 -26.28 8.24
CA LEU A 222 -0.56 -27.37 8.79
C LEU A 222 0.00 -27.93 10.11
N GLN A 223 1.27 -27.69 10.41
CA GLN A 223 1.93 -28.14 11.64
C GLN A 223 1.78 -27.17 12.82
N VAL A 224 1.32 -25.94 12.57
CA VAL A 224 1.19 -24.90 13.60
C VAL A 224 -0.27 -24.66 13.96
N ASN A 225 -0.54 -24.35 15.23
CA ASN A 225 -1.89 -24.21 15.78
C ASN A 225 -2.14 -22.91 16.56
N THR A 226 -1.18 -21.97 16.55
CA THR A 226 -1.32 -20.65 17.18
C THR A 226 -1.10 -19.55 16.15
N GLN A 227 -1.74 -18.40 16.36
CA GLN A 227 -1.58 -17.24 15.47
C GLN A 227 -0.13 -16.79 15.36
N GLN A 228 0.59 -16.75 16.48
CA GLN A 228 2.01 -16.39 16.50
C GLN A 228 2.87 -17.32 15.64
N ASN A 229 2.61 -18.63 15.67
CA ASN A 229 3.38 -19.58 14.87
C ASN A 229 3.02 -19.49 13.38
N VAL A 230 1.76 -19.21 13.05
CA VAL A 230 1.35 -18.93 11.66
C VAL A 230 2.04 -17.66 11.14
N GLU A 231 2.02 -16.59 11.92
CA GLU A 231 2.73 -15.34 11.60
C GLU A 231 4.23 -15.59 11.42
N ALA A 232 4.85 -16.41 12.27
CA ALA A 232 6.28 -16.77 12.14
C ALA A 232 6.59 -17.54 10.86
N VAL A 233 5.74 -18.49 10.45
CA VAL A 233 5.90 -19.24 9.19
C VAL A 233 5.84 -18.31 7.96
N LEU A 234 5.09 -17.22 8.07
CA LEU A 234 4.83 -16.24 7.01
C LEU A 234 5.67 -14.96 7.12
N ALA A 235 6.47 -14.79 8.18
CA ALA A 235 7.15 -13.51 8.47
C ALA A 235 8.20 -13.14 7.42
N ASP A 236 8.99 -14.13 6.97
CA ASP A 236 10.09 -13.89 6.04
C ASP A 236 9.70 -14.24 4.60
N LEU A 237 9.57 -13.20 3.78
CA LEU A 237 9.30 -13.29 2.34
C LEU A 237 10.55 -12.99 1.48
N SER A 238 11.71 -12.73 2.08
CA SER A 238 12.92 -12.27 1.38
C SER A 238 13.45 -13.27 0.34
N SER A 239 13.23 -14.56 0.58
CA SER A 239 13.66 -15.65 -0.31
C SER A 239 12.67 -15.97 -1.44
N LEU A 240 11.47 -15.36 -1.44
CA LEU A 240 10.44 -15.69 -2.40
C LEU A 240 10.74 -15.11 -3.78
N LYS A 241 10.45 -15.90 -4.81
CA LYS A 241 10.50 -15.47 -6.21
C LYS A 241 9.08 -15.33 -6.74
N VAL A 242 8.67 -14.09 -7.01
CA VAL A 242 7.28 -13.75 -7.35
C VAL A 242 6.85 -14.42 -8.65
N MET A 243 7.64 -14.29 -9.72
CA MET A 243 7.30 -14.83 -11.03
C MET A 243 7.13 -16.36 -11.02
N PRO A 244 8.07 -17.17 -10.48
CA PRO A 244 7.88 -18.61 -10.36
C PRO A 244 6.65 -19.01 -9.53
N LEU A 245 6.40 -18.32 -8.42
CA LEU A 245 5.22 -18.61 -7.59
C LEU A 245 3.92 -18.39 -8.36
N LEU A 246 3.78 -17.23 -9.01
CA LEU A 246 2.59 -16.92 -9.79
C LEU A 246 2.41 -17.87 -10.98
N GLN A 247 3.50 -18.25 -11.66
CA GLN A 247 3.46 -19.26 -12.71
C GLN A 247 2.96 -20.61 -12.18
N LEU A 248 3.45 -21.07 -11.03
CA LEU A 248 2.97 -22.30 -10.39
C LEU A 248 1.48 -22.23 -10.04
N ALA A 249 0.94 -21.06 -9.71
CA ALA A 249 -0.48 -20.90 -9.42
C ALA A 249 -1.34 -20.91 -10.69
N LEU A 250 -0.88 -20.24 -11.75
CA LEU A 250 -1.64 -20.06 -13.00
C LEU A 250 -1.50 -21.23 -13.99
N LEU A 251 -0.45 -22.03 -13.88
CA LEU A 251 -0.17 -23.19 -14.75
C LEU A 251 -0.57 -24.54 -14.14
N LYS A 252 -1.16 -24.55 -12.94
CA LYS A 252 -1.73 -25.78 -12.37
C LYS A 252 -2.96 -26.19 -13.20
N GLU A 253 -2.77 -27.19 -14.05
CA GLU A 253 -3.84 -28.01 -14.66
C GLU A 253 -4.52 -28.91 -13.61
#